data_AF-A0A6C0EFC4-F1
#
_entry.id   AF-A0A6C0EFC4-F1
#
_cell.length_a   1.000
_cell.length_b   1.000
_cell.length_c   1.000
_cell.angle_alpha   90.00
_cell.angle_beta   90.00
_cell.angle_gamma   90.00
#
_symmetry.space_group_name_H-M   'P 1'
#
loop_
_entity.id
_entity.type
_entity.pdbx_description
1 polymer ?
#
loop_
_entity_poly.entity_id
_entity_poly.type
_entity_poly.pdbx_seq_one_letter_code
_entity_poly.pdbx_strand_id
1 'polypeptide(L)'
;MNSNTKFPTDIINIILAYDGRIKYRRDKYVNIIHKHDERYNMITPLINKKMEIMKDITFAHTSSFYFEFGFDIDYGIGLCYDYNFSYPDKLEICYYDWREDGKIEQIRTYL
;
A
#
# COMPACT_ATOMS: atom_id res chain seq x y z
N MET A 1 -35.02 16.60 -17.94
CA MET A 1 -33.96 17.59 -18.25
C MET A 1 -32.62 16.87 -18.12
N ASN A 2 -31.89 16.67 -19.22
CA ASN A 2 -30.58 16.01 -19.20
C ASN A 2 -29.54 16.98 -18.65
N SER A 3 -29.30 16.95 -17.34
CA SER A 3 -28.11 17.56 -16.76
C SER A 3 -26.93 16.63 -17.03
N ASN A 4 -26.37 16.75 -18.23
CA ASN A 4 -25.03 16.22 -18.50
C ASN A 4 -24.05 17.12 -17.73
N THR A 5 -23.97 16.94 -16.41
CA THR A 5 -23.05 17.62 -15.50
C THR A 5 -21.65 17.13 -15.81
N LYS A 6 -21.11 17.60 -16.93
CA LYS A 6 -19.69 17.47 -17.23
C LYS A 6 -18.96 18.20 -16.11
N PHE A 7 -18.12 17.45 -15.40
CA PHE A 7 -17.22 18.00 -14.40
C PHE A 7 -16.48 19.21 -15.01
N PRO A 8 -16.40 20.37 -14.32
CA PRO A 8 -15.76 21.55 -14.89
C PRO A 8 -14.34 21.24 -15.34
N THR A 9 -14.03 21.55 -16.60
CA THR A 9 -12.72 21.24 -17.21
C THR A 9 -11.57 21.82 -16.39
N ASP A 10 -11.77 22.99 -15.78
CA ASP A 10 -10.76 23.65 -14.96
C ASP A 10 -10.44 22.86 -13.68
N ILE A 11 -11.43 22.22 -13.06
CA ILE A 11 -11.22 21.36 -11.89
C ILE A 11 -10.52 20.06 -12.32
N ILE A 12 -10.92 19.46 -13.44
CA ILE A 12 -10.23 18.29 -14.00
C ILE A 12 -8.76 18.63 -14.27
N ASN A 13 -8.48 19.81 -14.85
CA ASN A 13 -7.13 20.29 -15.12
C ASN A 13 -6.30 20.42 -13.84
N ILE A 14 -6.86 20.96 -12.75
CA ILE A 14 -6.18 21.09 -11.45
C ILE A 14 -5.85 19.71 -10.89
N ILE A 15 -6.81 18.77 -10.90
CA ILE A 15 -6.61 17.39 -10.39
C ILE A 15 -5.51 16.68 -11.19
N LEU A 16 -5.57 16.76 -12.53
CA LEU A 16 -4.61 16.08 -13.39
C LEU A 16 -3.23 16.76 -13.39
N ALA A 17 -3.15 18.06 -13.16
CA ALA A 17 -1.88 18.75 -12.93
C ALA A 17 -1.22 18.28 -11.63
N TYR A 18 -2.01 18.00 -10.59
CA TYR A 18 -1.53 17.42 -9.33
C TYR A 18 -0.97 16.00 -9.49
N ASP A 19 -1.54 15.20 -10.41
CA ASP A 19 -1.03 13.86 -10.74
C ASP A 19 0.39 13.91 -11.34
N GLY A 20 0.79 15.04 -11.94
CA GLY A 20 2.13 15.29 -12.47
C GLY A 20 2.49 14.50 -13.73
N ARG A 21 1.75 13.43 -14.06
CA ARG A 21 1.94 12.62 -15.28
C ARG A 21 1.12 13.14 -16.44
N ILE A 22 0.00 13.83 -16.18
CA ILE A 22 -0.97 14.21 -17.21
C ILE A 22 -0.94 15.72 -17.40
N LYS A 23 -0.83 16.18 -18.66
CA LYS A 23 -0.89 17.60 -19.02
C LYS A 23 -1.93 17.82 -20.11
N TYR A 24 -2.70 18.90 -19.98
CA TYR A 24 -3.60 19.35 -21.04
C TYR A 24 -2.80 20.06 -22.15
N ARG A 25 -2.86 19.55 -23.38
CA ARG A 25 -2.24 20.17 -24.57
C ARG A 25 -3.13 19.94 -25.79
N ARG A 26 -3.39 20.99 -26.59
CA ARG A 26 -4.17 20.92 -27.85
C ARG A 26 -5.51 20.20 -27.68
N ASP A 27 -6.29 20.66 -26.70
CA ASP A 27 -7.62 20.14 -26.37
C ASP A 27 -7.67 18.66 -25.94
N LYS A 28 -6.52 18.07 -25.55
CA LYS A 28 -6.41 16.69 -25.11
C LYS A 28 -5.52 16.56 -23.89
N TYR A 29 -5.85 15.60 -23.02
CA TYR A 29 -4.97 15.18 -21.94
C TYR A 29 -3.93 14.20 -22.49
N VAL A 30 -2.65 14.52 -22.28
CA VAL A 30 -1.54 13.67 -22.70
C VAL A 30 -0.70 13.29 -21.49
N ASN A 31 -0.28 12.02 -21.44
CA ASN A 31 0.76 11.62 -20.51
C ASN A 31 2.09 12.24 -20.98
N ILE A 32 2.71 13.06 -20.13
CA ILE A 32 3.98 13.72 -20.44
C ILE A 32 5.19 12.90 -20.03
N ILE A 33 5.00 11.81 -19.28
CA ILE A 33 6.03 10.84 -18.97
C ILE A 33 5.99 9.79 -20.08
N HIS A 34 7.10 9.65 -20.79
CA HIS A 34 7.22 8.64 -21.84
C HIS A 34 7.12 7.24 -21.22
N LYS A 35 6.47 6.28 -21.90
CA LYS A 35 6.31 4.90 -21.38
C LYS A 35 7.62 4.15 -21.06
N HIS A 36 8.75 4.65 -21.56
CA HIS A 36 10.10 4.13 -21.31
C HIS A 36 10.98 5.12 -20.53
N ASP A 37 10.37 6.05 -19.80
CA ASP A 37 11.07 6.99 -18.93
C ASP A 37 11.74 6.25 -17.76
N GLU A 38 13.00 6.60 -17.47
CA GLU A 38 13.80 5.94 -16.44
C GLU A 38 13.22 6.07 -15.02
N ARG A 39 12.38 7.08 -14.76
CA ARG A 39 11.67 7.22 -13.48
C ARG A 39 10.75 6.04 -13.21
N TYR A 40 10.24 5.37 -14.25
CA TYR A 40 9.51 4.13 -14.09
C TYR A 40 10.39 3.02 -13.52
N ASN A 41 11.67 2.97 -13.87
CA ASN A 41 12.63 2.01 -13.29
C ASN A 41 12.83 2.27 -11.79
N MET A 42 12.80 3.54 -11.37
CA MET A 42 12.93 3.91 -9.95
C MET A 42 11.71 3.53 -9.11
N ILE A 43 10.50 3.67 -9.66
CA ILE A 43 9.26 3.37 -8.92
C ILE A 43 8.81 1.90 -9.06
N THR A 44 9.27 1.18 -10.08
CA THR A 44 8.92 -0.24 -10.31
C THR A 44 9.20 -1.11 -9.09
N PRO A 45 10.37 -1.04 -8.42
CA PRO A 45 10.62 -1.81 -7.20
C PRO A 45 9.62 -1.51 -6.08
N LEU A 46 9.22 -0.23 -5.93
CA LEU A 46 8.25 0.18 -4.92
C LEU A 46 6.84 -0.34 -5.22
N ILE A 47 6.43 -0.28 -6.49
CA ILE A 47 5.14 -0.83 -6.96
C ILE A 47 5.12 -2.34 -6.77
N ASN A 48 6.18 -3.05 -7.19
CA ASN A 48 6.29 -4.49 -7.04
C ASN A 48 6.23 -4.91 -5.57
N LYS A 49 6.98 -4.23 -4.70
CA LYS A 49 6.94 -4.46 -3.25
C LYS A 49 5.54 -4.23 -2.68
N LYS A 50 4.85 -3.18 -3.11
CA LYS A 50 3.46 -2.92 -2.70
C LYS A 50 2.51 -4.01 -3.20
N MET A 51 2.69 -4.49 -4.43
CA MET A 51 1.90 -5.60 -4.97
C MET A 51 2.13 -6.90 -4.19
N GLU A 52 3.36 -7.21 -3.80
CA GLU A 52 3.67 -8.37 -2.97
C GLU A 52 3.02 -8.26 -1.60
N ILE A 53 3.21 -7.15 -0.89
CA ILE A 53 2.56 -6.90 0.41
C ILE A 53 1.03 -7.05 0.30
N MET A 54 0.42 -6.51 -0.76
CA MET A 54 -1.03 -6.60 -0.97
C MET A 54 -1.54 -8.02 -1.25
N LYS A 55 -0.69 -8.98 -1.63
CA LYS A 55 -1.09 -10.40 -1.76
C LYS A 55 -1.25 -11.06 -0.41
N ASP A 56 -0.47 -10.62 0.57
CA ASP A 56 -0.34 -11.26 1.88
C ASP A 56 -1.14 -10.53 2.97
N ILE A 57 -1.59 -9.30 2.72
CA ILE A 57 -2.50 -8.59 3.63
C ILE A 57 -3.89 -9.25 3.62
N THR A 58 -4.34 -9.66 4.80
CA THR A 58 -5.74 -9.99 5.04
C THR A 58 -6.47 -8.79 5.64
N PHE A 59 -7.42 -8.22 4.89
CA PHE A 59 -8.33 -7.20 5.41
C PHE A 59 -9.49 -7.89 6.13
N ALA A 60 -9.35 -8.12 7.44
CA ALA A 60 -10.41 -8.76 8.23
C ALA A 60 -11.62 -7.82 8.45
N HIS A 61 -11.39 -6.50 8.57
CA HIS A 61 -12.43 -5.48 8.76
C HIS A 61 -12.13 -4.19 7.99
N THR A 62 -13.14 -3.33 7.80
CA THR A 62 -12.99 -2.03 7.09
C THR A 62 -12.04 -1.05 7.79
N SER A 63 -11.73 -1.28 9.07
CA SER A 63 -10.85 -0.46 9.90
C SER A 63 -9.74 -1.26 10.60
N SER A 64 -9.43 -2.47 10.13
CA SER A 64 -8.34 -3.28 10.66
C SER A 64 -7.39 -3.76 9.57
N PHE A 65 -6.15 -4.04 9.95
CA PHE A 65 -5.22 -4.75 9.09
C PHE A 65 -4.34 -5.68 9.91
N TYR A 66 -3.97 -6.79 9.29
CA TYR A 66 -2.93 -7.69 9.77
C TYR A 66 -2.01 -8.00 8.59
N PHE A 67 -0.71 -7.87 8.80
CA PHE A 67 0.27 -8.46 7.91
C PHE A 67 1.52 -8.88 8.69
N GLU A 68 2.16 -9.92 8.20
CA GLU A 68 3.38 -10.46 8.77
C GLU A 68 4.41 -10.69 7.68
N PHE A 69 5.68 -10.70 8.06
CA PHE A 69 6.77 -11.10 7.20
C PHE A 69 7.79 -11.90 8.00
N GLY A 70 8.14 -13.07 7.44
CA GLY A 70 9.21 -13.90 7.93
C GLY A 70 10.58 -13.31 7.56
N PHE A 71 11.59 -13.63 8.35
CA PHE A 71 12.97 -13.30 8.01
C PHE A 71 13.60 -14.41 7.17
N ASP A 72 14.41 -14.06 6.17
CA ASP A 72 15.05 -15.03 5.27
C ASP A 72 15.95 -16.05 5.99
N ILE A 73 16.41 -15.72 7.19
CA ILE A 73 17.24 -16.62 8.01
C ILE A 73 16.45 -17.84 8.49
N ASP A 74 15.15 -17.70 8.76
CA ASP A 74 14.26 -18.76 9.23
C ASP A 74 12.79 -18.35 9.10
N TYR A 75 11.97 -19.16 8.42
CA TYR A 75 10.53 -18.89 8.26
C TYR A 75 9.75 -18.95 9.58
N GLY A 76 10.32 -19.52 10.65
CA GLY A 76 9.74 -19.55 11.98
C GLY A 76 9.91 -18.25 12.78
N ILE A 77 10.66 -17.26 12.27
CA ILE A 77 10.83 -15.96 12.93
C ILE A 77 10.43 -14.81 12.03
N GLY A 78 9.89 -13.76 12.62
CA GLY A 78 9.46 -12.60 11.84
C GLY A 78 8.82 -11.51 12.67
N LEU A 79 8.18 -10.58 11.96
CA LEU A 79 7.43 -9.48 12.53
C LEU A 79 6.00 -9.51 11.99
N CYS A 80 5.04 -9.22 12.86
CA CYS A 80 3.69 -8.86 12.45
C CYS A 80 3.32 -7.44 12.91
N TYR A 81 2.53 -6.81 12.07
CA TYR A 81 1.90 -5.52 12.30
C TYR A 81 0.40 -5.75 12.31
N ASP A 82 -0.22 -5.41 13.42
CA ASP A 82 -1.63 -5.63 13.70
C ASP A 82 -2.22 -4.30 14.12
N TYR A 83 -3.22 -3.82 13.38
CA TYR A 83 -4.08 -2.75 13.85
C TYR A 83 -5.50 -3.26 13.96
N ASN A 84 -6.07 -3.18 15.17
CA ASN A 84 -7.47 -3.49 15.42
C ASN A 84 -7.84 -4.95 15.04
N PHE A 85 -6.86 -5.87 15.02
CA PHE A 85 -7.06 -7.30 14.78
C PHE A 85 -7.00 -8.09 16.10
N SER A 86 -5.94 -7.91 16.91
CA SER A 86 -5.83 -8.53 18.25
C SER A 86 -6.54 -7.73 19.34
N TYR A 87 -6.43 -6.40 19.29
CA TYR A 87 -7.00 -5.50 20.30
C TYR A 87 -7.69 -4.29 19.66
N PRO A 88 -8.88 -3.88 20.14
CA PRO A 88 -9.58 -2.71 19.63
C PRO A 88 -8.74 -1.43 19.72
N ASP A 89 -8.67 -0.68 18.62
CA ASP A 89 -8.01 0.64 18.51
C ASP A 89 -6.54 0.65 18.98
N LYS A 90 -5.81 -0.45 18.76
CA LYS A 90 -4.37 -0.54 19.05
C LYS A 90 -3.57 -0.96 17.84
N LEU A 91 -2.42 -0.32 17.66
CA LEU A 91 -1.39 -0.80 16.75
C LEU A 91 -0.38 -1.62 17.54
N GLU A 92 -0.33 -2.92 17.27
CA GLU A 92 0.68 -3.84 17.77
C GLU A 92 1.78 -4.07 16.73
N ILE A 93 3.02 -4.03 17.19
CA ILE A 93 4.20 -4.55 16.49
C ILE A 93 4.72 -5.71 17.33
N CYS A 94 4.72 -6.91 16.75
CA CYS A 94 5.08 -8.14 17.45
C CYS A 94 6.18 -8.88 16.70
N TYR A 95 7.31 -9.11 17.36
CA TYR A 95 8.27 -10.14 16.96
C TYR A 95 7.74 -11.50 17.42
N TYR A 96 7.79 -12.49 16.54
CA TYR A 96 7.45 -13.87 16.86
C TYR A 96 8.62 -14.81 16.56
N ASP A 97 8.71 -15.88 17.35
CA ASP A 97 9.68 -16.96 17.18
C ASP A 97 9.02 -18.31 17.50
N TRP A 98 8.92 -19.16 16.48
CA TRP A 98 8.32 -20.50 16.52
C TRP A 98 9.37 -21.61 16.37
N ARG A 99 10.67 -21.29 16.46
CA ARG A 99 11.72 -22.29 16.24
C ARG A 99 11.74 -23.39 17.31
N GLU A 100 11.11 -23.15 18.45
CA GLU A 100 10.93 -24.13 19.51
C GLU A 100 9.58 -24.84 19.38
N ASP A 101 9.59 -26.16 19.16
CA ASP A 101 8.37 -26.94 18.99
C ASP A 101 7.39 -26.78 20.15
N GLY A 102 6.18 -26.33 19.84
CA GLY A 102 5.10 -26.16 20.81
C GLY A 102 5.21 -24.90 21.66
N LYS A 103 6.16 -24.00 21.39
CA LYS A 103 6.31 -22.73 22.09
C LYS A 103 6.44 -21.56 21.11
N ILE A 104 5.81 -20.44 21.46
CA ILE A 104 5.91 -19.19 20.72
C ILE A 104 6.55 -18.18 21.65
N GLU A 105 7.71 -17.65 21.29
CA GLU A 105 8.27 -16.49 21.97
C GLU A 105 7.82 -15.22 21.25
N GLN A 106 7.37 -14.22 22.01
CA GLN A 106 6.85 -12.99 21.45
C GLN A 106 7.36 -11.77 22.19
N ILE A 107 7.78 -10.76 21.44
CA ILE A 107 8.11 -9.42 21.97
C ILE A 107 7.13 -8.46 21.33
N ARG A 108 6.26 -7.87 22.16
CA ARG A 108 5.13 -7.06 21.71
C ARG A 108 5.31 -5.61 22.15
N THR A 109 5.07 -4.68 21.23
CA THR A 109 4.99 -3.25 21.49
C THR A 109 3.66 -2.72 20.99
N TYR A 110 3.00 -1.88 21.79
CA TYR A 110 1.73 -1.25 21.43
C TYR A 110 1.93 0.26 21.30
N LEU A 111 1.42 0.82 20.21
CA LEU A 111 1.37 2.25 19.92
C LEU A 111 -0.07 2.77 19.96
#